data_AF-A0A7Y4NIQ8-F1
#
_entry.id   AF-A0A7Y4NIQ8-F1
#
_cell.length_a   1.000
_cell.length_b   1.000
_cell.length_c   1.000
_cell.angle_alpha   90.00
_cell.angle_beta   90.00
_cell.angle_gamma   90.00
#
_symmetry.space_group_name_H-M   'P 1'
#
loop_
_entity.id
_entity.type
_entity.pdbx_description
1 polymer ?
#
loop_
_entity_poly.entity_id
_entity_poly.type
_entity_poly.pdbx_seq_one_letter_code
_entity_poly.pdbx_strand_id
1 'polypeptide(L)'
;HTGAMVFGFLPSVAYLLAIKAPGWIAPDQLPQLLTKLDGHGLPELAVIFTLGNGFIITSMLWISAVAAMVDGRLRRACGFLLVAAVLTLFGLIHSVDPRGGIYLPWDLDGLARIISLQFAGAYVALALLLGLLSL
;
A
#
# COMPACT_ATOMS: atom_id res chain seq x y z
N HIS A 1 -10.95 -15.16 -12.54
CA HIS A 1 -10.88 -14.28 -11.34
C HIS A 1 -10.08 -14.85 -10.16
N THR A 2 -9.81 -16.16 -10.08
CA THR A 2 -9.04 -16.78 -8.98
C THR A 2 -7.67 -16.11 -8.75
N GLY A 3 -6.92 -15.80 -9.81
CA GLY A 3 -5.63 -15.09 -9.69
C GLY A 3 -5.75 -13.69 -9.06
N ALA A 4 -6.81 -12.95 -9.34
CA ALA A 4 -7.07 -11.66 -8.71
C ALA A 4 -7.32 -11.81 -7.20
N MET A 5 -8.06 -12.85 -6.79
CA MET A 5 -8.32 -13.15 -5.38
C MET A 5 -7.03 -13.51 -4.63
N VAL A 6 -6.17 -14.34 -5.24
CA VAL A 6 -4.87 -14.71 -4.66
C VAL A 6 -4.00 -13.46 -4.47
N PHE A 7 -3.94 -12.58 -5.47
CA PHE A 7 -3.20 -11.32 -5.38
C PHE A 7 -3.76 -10.41 -4.26
N GLY A 8 -5.08 -10.38 -4.10
CA GLY A 8 -5.74 -9.69 -3.00
C GLY A 8 -5.42 -10.21 -1.60
N PHE A 9 -4.74 -11.36 -1.45
CA PHE A 9 -4.36 -11.88 -0.14
C PHE A 9 -3.06 -11.25 0.40
N LEU A 10 -2.26 -10.61 -0.46
CA LEU A 10 -0.96 -10.03 -0.06
C LEU A 10 -1.08 -9.00 1.08
N PRO A 11 -2.05 -8.05 1.06
CA PRO A 11 -2.23 -7.11 2.18
C PRO A 11 -2.57 -7.82 3.49
N SER A 12 -3.35 -8.90 3.44
CA SER A 12 -3.70 -9.70 4.63
C SER A 12 -2.48 -10.40 5.23
N VAL A 13 -1.58 -10.93 4.39
CA VAL A 13 -0.30 -11.51 4.86
C VAL A 13 0.55 -10.43 5.52
N ALA A 14 0.66 -9.26 4.90
CA ALA A 14 1.41 -8.14 5.46
C ALA A 14 0.83 -7.69 6.81
N TYR A 15 -0.50 -7.63 6.94
CA TYR A 15 -1.18 -7.33 8.19
C TYR A 15 -0.92 -8.39 9.27
N LEU A 16 -0.96 -9.69 8.92
CA LEU A 16 -0.61 -10.77 9.84
C LEU A 16 0.82 -10.64 10.37
N LEU A 17 1.78 -10.27 9.52
CA LEU A 17 3.14 -9.99 9.94
C LEU A 17 3.22 -8.75 10.84
N ALA A 18 2.52 -7.67 10.48
CA ALA A 18 2.50 -6.42 11.25
C ALA A 18 1.99 -6.63 12.70
N ILE A 19 0.92 -7.42 12.88
CA ILE A 19 0.40 -7.71 14.23
C ILE A 19 1.27 -8.68 15.03
N LYS A 20 2.08 -9.52 14.37
CA LYS A 20 2.97 -10.48 15.05
C LYS A 20 4.36 -9.91 15.34
N ALA A 21 4.84 -8.96 14.55
CA ALA A 21 6.17 -8.38 14.68
C ALA A 21 6.49 -7.84 16.10
N PRO A 22 5.60 -7.14 16.82
CA PRO A 22 5.86 -6.70 18.20
C PRO A 22 6.06 -7.83 19.20
N GLY A 23 5.61 -9.05 18.89
CA GLY A 23 5.84 -10.25 19.71
C GLY A 23 7.12 -11.00 19.38
N TRP A 24 7.78 -10.68 18.26
CA TRP A 24 9.02 -11.32 17.80
C TRP A 24 10.25 -10.42 17.92
N ILE A 25 10.05 -9.10 17.92
CA ILE A 25 11.09 -8.08 17.89
C ILE A 25 11.07 -7.34 19.22
N ALA A 26 12.25 -7.06 19.77
CA ALA A 26 12.36 -6.31 21.02
C ALA A 26 11.77 -4.88 20.84
N PRO A 27 11.04 -4.34 21.84
CA PRO A 27 10.34 -3.06 21.71
C PRO A 27 11.23 -1.86 21.36
N ASP A 28 12.50 -1.89 21.76
CA ASP A 28 13.53 -0.89 21.49
C ASP A 28 14.11 -0.98 20.06
N GLN A 29 14.08 -2.17 19.46
CA GLN A 29 14.58 -2.42 18.11
C GLN A 29 13.52 -2.14 17.03
N LEU A 30 12.24 -2.34 17.34
CA LEU A 30 11.15 -2.18 16.36
C LEU A 30 11.11 -0.77 15.72
N PRO A 31 11.19 0.35 16.47
CA PRO A 31 11.23 1.69 15.88
C PRO A 31 12.45 1.89 14.98
N GLN A 32 13.60 1.32 15.35
CA GLN A 32 14.82 1.44 14.57
C GLN A 32 14.66 0.76 13.21
N LEU A 33 14.10 -0.45 13.18
CA LEU A 33 13.84 -1.22 11.96
C LEU A 33 12.81 -0.57 11.03
N LEU A 34 11.87 0.22 11.59
CA LEU A 34 10.91 1.01 10.79
C LEU A 34 11.53 2.24 10.14
N THR A 35 12.70 2.71 10.61
CA THR A 35 13.33 3.95 10.11
C THR A 35 14.71 3.74 9.49
N LYS A 36 15.31 2.55 9.65
CA LYS A 36 16.68 2.28 9.23
C LYS A 36 16.79 2.24 7.71
N LEU A 37 17.49 3.21 7.16
CA LEU A 37 17.90 3.25 5.75
C LEU A 37 19.26 2.57 5.64
N ASP A 38 19.33 1.42 4.98
CA ASP A 38 20.53 0.59 4.82
C ASP A 38 21.14 0.66 3.40
N GLY A 39 20.68 1.59 2.58
CA GLY A 39 21.15 1.79 1.20
C GLY A 39 20.45 0.93 0.15
N HIS A 40 19.57 0.00 0.55
CA HIS A 40 18.82 -0.85 -0.36
C HIS A 40 17.39 -0.36 -0.67
N GLY A 41 16.96 0.75 -0.07
CA GLY A 41 15.68 1.38 -0.36
C GLY A 41 14.93 1.83 0.89
N LEU A 42 13.61 1.72 0.84
CA LEU A 42 12.75 1.96 2.01
C LEU A 42 12.97 0.85 3.07
N PRO A 43 12.83 1.14 4.37
CA PRO A 43 12.96 0.13 5.40
C PRO A 43 11.90 -0.98 5.21
N GLU A 44 12.34 -2.23 5.12
CA GLU A 44 11.46 -3.36 4.78
C GLU A 44 10.28 -3.49 5.75
N LEU A 45 10.54 -3.32 7.05
CA LEU A 45 9.50 -3.42 8.07
C LEU A 45 8.48 -2.28 7.95
N ALA A 46 8.91 -1.09 7.55
CA ALA A 46 8.00 0.02 7.28
C ALA A 46 7.12 -0.27 6.07
N VAL A 47 7.67 -0.88 5.02
CA VAL A 47 6.89 -1.33 3.85
C VAL A 47 5.89 -2.40 4.24
N ILE A 48 6.25 -3.38 5.10
CA ILE A 48 5.32 -4.42 5.56
C ILE A 48 4.16 -3.81 6.37
N PHE A 49 4.45 -2.92 7.32
CA PHE A 49 3.40 -2.25 8.11
C PHE A 49 2.50 -1.40 7.21
N THR A 50 3.11 -0.61 6.31
CA THR A 50 2.38 0.19 5.32
C THR A 50 1.52 -0.71 4.44
N LEU A 51 2.02 -1.85 3.95
CA LEU A 51 1.24 -2.76 3.10
C LEU A 51 0.06 -3.40 3.85
N GLY A 52 0.22 -3.69 5.14
CA GLY A 52 -0.81 -4.27 6.00
C GLY A 52 -1.86 -3.27 6.49
N ASN A 53 -1.52 -1.98 6.58
CA ASN A 53 -2.45 -0.95 7.03
C ASN A 53 -3.56 -0.73 6.00
N GLY A 54 -4.82 -0.91 6.42
CA GLY A 54 -5.99 -0.86 5.54
C GLY A 54 -6.19 -2.12 4.68
N PHE A 55 -5.60 -3.26 5.06
CA PHE A 55 -5.56 -4.49 4.24
C PHE A 55 -6.90 -4.88 3.61
N ILE A 56 -8.03 -4.77 4.31
CA ILE A 56 -9.35 -5.14 3.77
C ILE A 56 -9.69 -4.31 2.52
N ILE A 57 -9.58 -2.99 2.63
CA ILE A 57 -9.91 -2.07 1.54
C ILE A 57 -8.87 -2.22 0.42
N THR A 58 -7.59 -2.35 0.76
CA THR A 58 -6.52 -2.61 -0.21
C THR A 58 -6.80 -3.88 -1.02
N SER A 59 -7.12 -4.99 -0.34
CA SER A 59 -7.48 -6.27 -0.97
C SER A 59 -8.67 -6.12 -1.91
N MET A 60 -9.74 -5.45 -1.47
CA MET A 60 -10.93 -5.22 -2.31
C MET A 60 -10.59 -4.43 -3.57
N LEU A 61 -9.79 -3.35 -3.43
CA LEU A 61 -9.39 -2.52 -4.57
C LEU A 61 -8.46 -3.27 -5.52
N TRP A 62 -7.49 -4.02 -5.01
CA TRP A 62 -6.55 -4.80 -5.82
C TRP A 62 -7.27 -5.92 -6.58
N ILE A 63 -8.16 -6.66 -5.93
CA ILE A 63 -8.98 -7.68 -6.58
C ILE A 63 -9.81 -7.04 -7.69
N SER A 64 -10.45 -5.90 -7.41
CA SER A 64 -11.29 -5.19 -8.37
C SER A 64 -10.50 -4.68 -9.57
N ALA A 65 -9.33 -4.09 -9.34
CA ALA A 65 -8.43 -3.60 -10.39
C ALA A 65 -7.95 -4.76 -11.28
N VAL A 66 -7.41 -5.83 -10.68
CA VAL A 66 -6.91 -6.99 -11.43
C VAL A 66 -8.04 -7.71 -12.16
N ALA A 67 -9.21 -7.87 -11.55
CA ALA A 67 -10.37 -8.45 -12.23
C ALA A 67 -10.79 -7.60 -13.44
N ALA A 68 -10.83 -6.27 -13.30
CA ALA A 68 -11.12 -5.37 -14.42
C ALA A 68 -10.07 -5.46 -15.54
N MET A 69 -8.79 -5.61 -15.21
CA MET A 69 -7.71 -5.85 -16.19
C MET A 69 -7.89 -7.17 -16.94
N VAL A 70 -8.18 -8.25 -16.21
CA VAL A 70 -8.45 -9.58 -16.80
C VAL A 70 -9.64 -9.54 -17.75
N ASP A 71 -10.66 -8.73 -17.42
CA ASP A 71 -11.84 -8.55 -18.28
C ASP A 71 -11.60 -7.58 -19.45
N GLY A 72 -10.37 -7.08 -19.66
CA GLY A 72 -10.03 -6.10 -20.71
C GLY A 72 -10.59 -4.70 -20.46
N ARG A 73 -11.17 -4.44 -19.28
CA ARG A 73 -11.82 -3.17 -18.91
C ARG A 73 -10.82 -2.20 -18.29
N LEU A 74 -9.75 -1.86 -19.02
CA LEU A 74 -8.60 -1.09 -18.51
C LEU A 74 -9.01 0.27 -17.91
N ARG A 75 -9.98 0.99 -18.51
CA ARG A 75 -10.49 2.25 -17.96
C ARG A 75 -11.10 2.11 -16.57
N ARG A 76 -11.74 0.97 -16.28
CA ARG A 76 -12.27 0.67 -14.93
C ARG A 76 -11.14 0.35 -13.97
N ALA A 77 -10.11 -0.37 -14.41
CA ALA A 77 -8.92 -0.63 -13.61
C ALA A 77 -8.21 0.69 -13.23
N CYS A 78 -8.08 1.65 -14.16
CA CYS A 78 -7.58 3.00 -13.85
C CYS A 78 -8.39 3.66 -12.73
N GLY A 79 -9.72 3.59 -12.81
CA GLY A 79 -10.59 4.14 -11.76
C GLY A 79 -10.30 3.58 -10.38
N PHE A 80 -10.16 2.25 -10.25
CA PHE A 80 -9.80 1.62 -8.98
C PHE A 80 -8.42 2.04 -8.48
N LEU A 81 -7.42 2.13 -9.37
CA LEU A 81 -6.07 2.56 -9.01
C LEU A 81 -6.03 4.03 -8.57
N LEU A 82 -6.77 4.93 -9.22
CA LEU A 82 -6.86 6.33 -8.81
C LEU A 82 -7.55 6.49 -7.45
N VAL A 83 -8.60 5.70 -7.19
CA VAL A 83 -9.22 5.64 -5.85
C VAL A 83 -8.19 5.17 -4.83
N ALA A 84 -7.43 4.10 -5.12
CA ALA A 84 -6.38 3.61 -4.23
C ALA A 84 -5.30 4.68 -3.96
N ALA A 85 -4.89 5.45 -4.98
CA ALA A 85 -3.95 6.56 -4.82
C ALA A 85 -4.47 7.61 -3.83
N VAL A 86 -5.72 8.04 -4.00
CA VAL A 86 -6.34 9.03 -3.10
C VAL A 86 -6.44 8.49 -1.68
N LEU A 87 -6.92 7.26 -1.50
CA LEU A 87 -7.03 6.65 -0.17
C LEU A 87 -5.67 6.47 0.52
N THR A 88 -4.61 6.23 -0.25
CA THR A 88 -3.22 6.14 0.25
C THR A 88 -2.74 7.46 0.84
N LEU A 89 -3.08 8.59 0.20
CA LEU A 89 -2.65 9.91 0.66
C LEU A 89 -3.24 10.27 2.04
N PHE A 90 -4.43 9.77 2.36
CA PHE A 90 -5.08 9.98 3.66
C PHE A 90 -4.81 8.86 4.68
N GLY A 91 -4.03 7.85 4.31
CA GLY A 91 -3.76 6.68 5.17
C GLY A 91 -4.97 5.76 5.37
N LEU A 92 -6.05 5.89 4.59
CA LEU A 92 -7.19 4.97 4.67
C LEU A 92 -6.82 3.57 4.15
N ILE A 93 -5.90 3.54 3.19
CA ILE A 93 -5.08 2.37 2.87
C ILE A 93 -3.61 2.80 2.97
N HIS A 94 -2.71 1.87 3.20
CA HIS A 94 -1.28 2.17 3.25
C HIS A 94 -0.87 3.29 4.19
N SER A 95 -1.52 3.34 5.36
CA SER A 95 -1.11 4.26 6.43
C SER A 95 0.36 4.03 6.79
N VAL A 96 1.13 5.10 6.85
CA VAL A 96 2.51 5.09 7.35
C VAL A 96 2.60 5.25 8.87
N ASP A 97 1.46 5.45 9.55
CA ASP A 97 1.37 5.35 11.01
C ASP A 97 1.42 3.86 11.39
N PRO A 98 2.35 3.40 12.24
CA PRO A 98 2.41 2.01 12.69
C PRO A 98 1.13 1.49 13.35
N ARG A 99 0.25 2.38 13.81
CA ARG A 99 -1.06 2.06 14.39
C ARG A 99 -2.20 1.98 13.35
N GLY A 100 -1.91 2.28 12.09
CA GLY A 100 -2.91 2.32 11.03
C GLY A 100 -3.82 3.55 11.10
N GLY A 101 -3.33 4.66 11.64
CA GLY A 101 -4.07 5.92 11.77
C GLY A 101 -4.34 6.61 10.43
N ILE A 102 -5.40 7.42 10.39
CA ILE A 102 -5.71 8.32 9.27
C ILE A 102 -5.02 9.65 9.54
N TYR A 103 -4.47 10.28 8.51
CA TYR A 103 -3.78 11.57 8.60
C TYR A 103 -4.05 12.42 7.36
N LEU A 104 -3.70 13.70 7.45
CA LEU A 104 -3.70 14.56 6.27
C LEU A 104 -2.31 14.49 5.59
N PRO A 105 -2.23 14.56 4.24
CA PRO A 105 -0.96 14.38 3.53
C PRO A 105 0.12 15.40 3.88
N TRP A 106 -0.27 16.58 4.34
CA TRP A 106 0.62 17.67 4.75
C TRP A 106 1.07 17.59 6.21
N ASP A 107 0.51 16.67 7.00
CA ASP A 107 0.98 16.40 8.37
C ASP A 107 2.14 15.40 8.38
N LEU A 108 2.44 14.78 7.23
CA LEU A 108 3.53 13.83 7.09
C LEU A 108 4.86 14.55 6.79
N ASP A 109 5.91 14.12 7.48
CA ASP A 109 7.27 14.60 7.25
C ASP A 109 8.27 13.46 7.03
N GLY A 110 9.43 13.82 6.48
CA GLY A 110 10.59 12.93 6.32
C GLY A 110 10.25 11.62 5.59
N LEU A 111 10.66 10.50 6.19
CA LEU A 111 10.51 9.17 5.60
C LEU A 111 9.04 8.77 5.41
N ALA A 112 8.16 9.07 6.36
CA ALA A 112 6.75 8.75 6.29
C ALA A 112 6.08 9.39 5.06
N ARG A 113 6.40 10.66 4.79
CA ARG A 113 5.94 11.37 3.58
C ARG A 113 6.47 10.72 2.31
N ILE A 114 7.75 10.33 2.29
CA ILE A 114 8.36 9.67 1.12
C ILE A 114 7.65 8.33 0.83
N ILE A 115 7.43 7.50 1.85
CA ILE A 115 6.73 6.22 1.69
C ILE A 115 5.31 6.44 1.14
N SER A 116 4.54 7.33 1.76
CA SER A 116 3.16 7.61 1.32
C SER A 116 3.11 8.09 -0.14
N LEU A 117 4.00 9.01 -0.53
CA LEU A 117 4.07 9.52 -1.89
C LEU A 117 4.55 8.46 -2.89
N GLN A 118 5.45 7.55 -2.52
CA GLN A 118 5.87 6.46 -3.41
C GLN A 118 4.71 5.49 -3.68
N PHE A 119 3.94 5.09 -2.67
CA PHE A 119 2.77 4.23 -2.86
C PHE A 119 1.69 4.92 -3.71
N ALA A 120 1.34 6.16 -3.37
CA ALA A 120 0.35 6.92 -4.14
C ALA A 120 0.82 7.15 -5.60
N GLY A 121 2.10 7.48 -5.78
CA GLY A 121 2.73 7.66 -7.09
C GLY A 121 2.73 6.39 -7.93
N ALA A 122 2.96 5.22 -7.31
CA ALA A 122 2.90 3.93 -8.01
C ALA A 122 1.49 3.64 -8.55
N TYR A 123 0.44 3.92 -7.77
CA TYR A 123 -0.94 3.79 -8.24
C TYR A 123 -1.26 4.73 -9.40
N VAL A 124 -0.84 6.00 -9.30
CA VAL A 124 -1.04 6.99 -10.38
C VAL A 124 -0.28 6.58 -11.64
N ALA A 125 0.98 6.20 -11.52
CA ALA A 125 1.81 5.76 -12.65
C ALA A 125 1.19 4.55 -13.36
N LEU A 126 0.72 3.56 -12.60
CA LEU A 126 0.05 2.39 -13.16
C LEU A 126 -1.30 2.76 -13.80
N ALA A 127 -2.08 3.64 -13.17
CA ALA A 127 -3.34 4.12 -13.73
C ALA A 127 -3.13 4.85 -15.06
N LEU A 128 -2.10 5.69 -15.16
CA LEU A 128 -1.73 6.39 -16.40
C LEU A 128 -1.31 5.40 -17.48
N LEU A 129 -0.46 4.41 -17.14
CA LEU A 129 -0.05 3.37 -18.08
C LEU A 129 -1.25 2.60 -18.64
N LEU A 130 -2.15 2.12 -17.77
CA LEU A 130 -3.36 1.42 -18.21
C LEU A 130 -4.31 2.32 -19.01
N GLY A 131 -4.36 3.61 -18.68
CA GLY A 131 -5.15 4.60 -19.41
C GLY A 131 -4.64 4.78 -20.83
N LEU A 132 -3.32 4.95 -21.00
CA LEU A 132 -2.65 5.06 -22.29
C LEU A 132 -2.83 3.79 -23.14
N LEU A 133 -2.78 2.61 -22.54
CA LEU A 133 -3.03 1.33 -23.22
C LEU A 133 -4.50 1.12 -23.63
N SER A 134 -5.42 1.98 -23.16
CA SER A 134 -6.86 1.90 -23.46
C SER A 134 -7.36 2.89 -24.52
N LEU A 135 -6.43 3.62 -25.13
CA LEU A 135 -6.64 4.52 -26.27
C LEU A 135 -6.60 3.72 -27.58
#